data_AF-A0A7R9PER1-F1
#
_entry.id   AF-A0A7R9PER1-F1
#
_cell.length_a   1.000
_cell.length_b   1.000
_cell.length_c   1.000
_cell.angle_alpha   90.00
_cell.angle_beta   90.00
_cell.angle_gamma   90.00
#
_symmetry.space_group_name_H-M   'P 1'
#
loop_
_entity.id
_entity.type
_entity.pdbx_description
1 polymer ?
#
loop_
_entity_poly.entity_id
_entity_poly.type
_entity_poly.pdbx_seq_one_letter_code
_entity_poly.pdbx_strand_id
1 'polypeptide(L)' 'MFTFDAVYDWNSRQEDLYEESIRPLVSSVLDGFNGTIFAYGQTGTGKTYTMEGEPAFI' A
#
# COMPACT_ATOMS: atom_id res chain seq x y z
N MET A 1 -20.79 10.90 3.70
CA MET A 1 -19.81 11.03 2.60
C MET A 1 -18.45 10.79 3.23
N PHE A 2 -17.67 9.86 2.69
CA PHE A 2 -16.31 9.60 3.14
C PHE A 2 -15.35 10.20 2.12
N THR A 3 -14.28 10.80 2.61
CA THR A 3 -13.25 11.43 1.78
C THR A 3 -11.92 10.82 2.16
N PHE A 4 -11.16 10.40 1.15
CA PHE A 4 -9.84 9.81 1.28
C PHE A 4 -8.94 10.44 0.22
N ASP A 5 -7.63 10.46 0.46
CA ASP A 5 -6.66 10.99 -0.50
C ASP A 5 -6.59 10.13 -1.77
N ALA A 6 -6.76 8.82 -1.64
CA ALA A 6 -6.85 7.87 -2.74
C ALA A 6 -7.82 6.72 -2.38
N VAL A 7 -8.50 6.18 -3.39
CA VAL A 7 -9.39 5.02 -3.28
C VAL A 7 -9.11 4.07 -4.45
N TYR A 8 -8.84 2.81 -4.12
CA TYR A 8 -8.50 1.76 -5.09
C TYR A 8 -9.64 0.75 -5.16
N ASP A 9 -9.99 0.33 -6.37
CA ASP A 9 -11.02 -0.68 -6.62
C ASP A 9 -10.39 -2.04 -6.96
N TRP A 10 -11.21 -3.02 -7.34
CA TRP A 10 -10.73 -4.36 -7.71
C TRP A 10 -9.97 -4.39 -9.05
N ASN A 11 -10.01 -3.33 -9.85
CA ASN A 11 -9.26 -3.22 -11.10
C ASN A 11 -7.87 -2.62 -10.87
N SER A 12 -7.66 -1.93 -9.74
CA SER A 12 -6.36 -1.39 -9.34
C SER A 12 -5.35 -2.51 -9.08
N ARG A 13 -4.14 -2.35 -9.62
CA ARG A 13 -3.03 -3.28 -9.40
C ARG A 13 -2.20 -2.84 -8.18
N GLN A 14 -1.42 -3.76 -7.63
CA GLN A 14 -0.49 -3.44 -6.55
C GLN A 14 0.55 -2.40 -6.96
N GLU A 15 0.97 -2.43 -8.23
CA GLU A 15 1.90 -1.47 -8.82
C GLU A 15 1.32 -0.05 -8.81
N ASP A 16 0.05 0.11 -9.21
CA ASP A 16 -0.63 1.41 -9.23
C ASP A 16 -0.66 2.04 -7.82
N LEU A 17 -1.03 1.24 -6.81
CA LEU A 17 -1.03 1.67 -5.41
C LEU A 17 0.37 2.06 -4.92
N TYR A 18 1.39 1.30 -5.32
CA TYR A 18 2.77 1.58 -4.96
C TYR A 18 3.26 2.90 -5.56
N GLU A 19 3.07 3.09 -6.87
CA GLU A 19 3.55 4.28 -7.58
C GLU A 19 2.88 5.56 -7.09
N GLU A 20 1.57 5.51 -6.83
CA GLU A 20 0.80 6.70 -6.46
C GLU A 20 0.96 7.06 -4.97
N SER A 21 0.89 6.08 -4.06
CA SER A 21 0.82 6.35 -2.61
C SER A 21 2.11 6.04 -1.84
N ILE A 22 2.87 5.02 -2.24
CA ILE A 22 3.98 4.49 -1.43
C ILE A 22 5.32 5.08 -1.89
N ARG A 23 5.53 5.23 -3.19
CA ARG A 23 6.79 5.71 -3.80
C ARG A 23 7.26 7.07 -3.25
N PRO A 24 6.39 8.09 -3.03
CA PRO A 24 6.81 9.35 -2.43
C PRO A 24 7.30 9.19 -0.98
N LEU A 25 6.67 8.29 -0.21
CA LEU A 25 7.09 7.98 1.16
C LEU A 25 8.45 7.30 1.17
N VAL A 26 8.68 6.34 0.27
CA VAL A 26 9.97 5.66 0.13
C VAL A 26 11.06 6.68 -0.21
N SER A 27 10.81 7.61 -1.13
CA SER A 27 11.76 8.70 -1.44
C SER A 27 12.10 9.51 -0.19
N SER A 28 11.09 9.89 0.60
CA SER A 28 11.29 10.65 1.84
C SER A 28 12.12 9.87 2.86
N VAL A 29 11.93 8.55 2.92
CA VAL A 29 12.73 7.67 3.78
C VAL A 29 14.19 7.63 3.35
N LEU A 30 14.46 7.58 2.04
CA LEU A 30 15.82 7.65 1.50
C LEU A 30 16.51 8.99 1.76
N ASP A 31 15.74 10.08 1.87
CA ASP A 31 16.24 11.41 2.24
C ASP A 31 16.53 11.56 3.76
N GLY A 32 16.34 10.50 4.55
CA GLY A 32 16.66 10.46 5.97
C GLY A 32 15.47 10.74 6.90
N PHE A 33 14.24 10.77 6.39
CA PHE A 33 13.03 10.88 7.21
C PHE A 33 12.51 9.50 7.64
N ASN A 34 11.76 9.45 8.73
CA ASN A 34 11.09 8.21 9.14
C ASN A 34 9.73 8.11 8.45
N GLY A 35 9.45 6.95 7.85
CA GLY A 35 8.16 6.64 7.22
C GLY A 35 7.57 5.36 7.81
N THR A 36 6.26 5.37 8.07
CA THR A 36 5.53 4.22 8.62
C THR A 36 4.23 4.04 7.84
N ILE A 37 3.93 2.81 7.43
CA ILE A 37 2.68 2.44 6.74
C ILE A 37 1.93 1.43 7.60
N PHE A 38 0.62 1.64 7.75
CA PHE A 38 -0.26 0.71 8.45
C PHE A 38 -1.28 0.12 7.49
N ALA A 39 -1.35 -1.21 7.44
CA ALA A 39 -2.45 -1.92 6.81
C ALA A 39 -3.51 -2.23 7.89
N TYR A 40 -4.70 -1.63 7.77
CA TYR A 40 -5.79 -1.80 8.72
C TYR A 40 -7.06 -2.33 8.04
N GLY A 41 -7.80 -3.20 8.74
CA GLY A 41 -9.01 -3.85 8.23
C GLY A 41 -9.27 -5.19 8.90
N GLN A 42 -10.41 -5.83 8.62
CA GLN A 42 -10.76 -7.14 9.17
C GLN A 42 -9.91 -8.28 8.57
N THR A 43 -9.72 -9.39 9.27
CA THR A 43 -9.04 -10.59 8.71
C THR A 43 -9.68 -11.01 7.38
N GLY A 44 -8.87 -11.36 6.39
CA GLY A 44 -9.32 -11.73 5.04
C GLY A 44 -9.51 -10.57 4.07
N THR A 45 -9.35 -9.31 4.48
CA THR A 45 -9.55 -8.14 3.59
C THR A 45 -8.30 -7.71 2.83
N GLY A 46 -7.31 -8.59 2.64
CA GLY A 46 -6.15 -8.29 1.78
C GLY A 46 -5.00 -7.51 2.41
N LYS A 47 -4.96 -7.25 3.73
CA LYS A 47 -3.82 -6.55 4.38
C LYS A 47 -2.46 -7.15 4.06
N THR A 48 -2.30 -8.47 4.25
CA THR A 48 -1.06 -9.19 3.96
C THR A 48 -0.74 -9.15 2.48
N TYR A 49 -1.76 -9.32 1.62
CA TYR A 49 -1.62 -9.23 0.17
C TYR A 49 -1.10 -7.85 -0.27
N THR A 50 -1.60 -6.75 0.31
CA THR A 50 -1.14 -5.39 0.00
C THR A 50 0.26 -5.09 0.51
N MET A 51 0.68 -5.68 1.65
CA MET A 51 2.00 -5.41 2.24
C MET A 51 3.11 -6.33 1.72
N GLU A 52 2.80 -7.61 1.51
CA GLU A 52 3.78 -8.66 1.19
C GLU A 52 3.61 -9.21 -0.23
N GLY A 53 2.51 -8.90 -0.91
CA GLY A 53 2.20 -9.40 -2.23
C GLY A 53 1.61 -10.83 -2.23
N GLU A 54 1.68 -11.50 -3.37
CA GLU A 54 1.33 -12.92 -3.46
C GLU A 54 2.41 -13.79 -2.80
N PRO A 55 2.04 -14.91 -2.16
CA PRO A 55 3.01 -15.87 -1.68
C PRO A 55 3.86 -16.37 -2.86
N ALA A 56 5.17 -16.11 -2.81
CA ALA A 56 6.11 -16.69 -3.75
C ALA A 56 6.21 -18.19 -3.48
N PHE A 57 5.51 -19.00 -4.27
CA PHE A 57 5.76 -20.44 -4.33
C PHE A 57 7.06 -20.65 -5.13
N ILE A 58 8.18 -20.71 -4.40
CA ILE A 58 9.45 -21.26 -4.88
C ILE A 58 9.36 -22.78 -5.01
#